data_AF-A0A1Z9H3N2-F1
#
_entry.id   AF-A0A1Z9H3N2-F1
#
_cell.length_a   1.000
_cell.length_b   1.000
_cell.length_c   1.000
_cell.angle_alpha   90.00
_cell.angle_beta   90.00
_cell.angle_gamma   90.00
#
_symmetry.space_group_name_H-M   'P 1'
#
loop_
_entity.id
_entity.type
_entity.pdbx_description
1 polymer ?
#
loop_
_entity_poly.entity_id
_entity_poly.type
_entity_poly.pdbx_seq_one_letter_code
_entity_poly.pdbx_strand_id
1 'polypeptide(L)'
;MASYAIQRRRGTAAEHGSFTGLAGELTVNTTRNSIHVHDASTAGGHELAKADLSNLTTTALNGSLLIDTDNAYDLGSASAGFRNVFISGNLTVSGTTTTVSSTNTVINDSLVVLNNGTTGNNAKDVGHIIERGDLTNVGMIWDESEDQFAFVNTTEDGTTSGNVTIASYANIRADVATLTATTARYADLAERYEADAQYDAGTVVIFGGDKEITMANGEYDHRVAGVISSAPAYMMNSEAGDDATHPYVALTGRVPCKVTGSIKKGDLLCTSAMAGHAMAGEAKCGHMIGKALEDFDGEAGVIEVLVNLM
;
A
#
# COMPACT_ATOMS: atom_id res chain seq x y z
N MET A 1 -74.03 10.52 -18.74
CA MET A 1 -74.36 10.96 -20.12
C MET A 1 -74.76 9.72 -20.92
N ALA A 2 -75.81 9.77 -21.73
CA ALA A 2 -76.03 8.72 -22.73
C ALA A 2 -74.80 8.69 -23.64
N SER A 3 -74.00 7.62 -23.58
CA SER A 3 -72.83 7.50 -24.43
C SER A 3 -73.28 7.06 -25.82
N TYR A 4 -73.18 7.95 -26.80
CA TYR A 4 -73.15 7.52 -28.18
C TYR A 4 -71.76 6.95 -28.44
N ALA A 5 -71.64 5.63 -28.52
CA ALA A 5 -70.37 4.98 -28.77
C ALA A 5 -69.95 5.26 -30.22
N ILE A 6 -68.96 6.14 -30.41
CA ILE A 6 -68.27 6.26 -31.69
C ILE A 6 -67.39 5.01 -31.83
N GLN A 7 -67.80 4.06 -32.68
CA GLN A 7 -66.99 2.89 -32.99
C GLN A 7 -65.94 3.25 -34.03
N ARG A 8 -64.67 3.08 -33.68
CA ARG A 8 -63.56 3.14 -34.64
C ARG A 8 -63.25 1.75 -35.17
N ARG A 9 -62.71 1.66 -36.39
CA ARG A 9 -62.22 0.38 -36.92
C ARG A 9 -61.14 -0.17 -36.00
N ARG A 10 -61.14 -1.50 -35.82
CA ARG A 10 -60.25 -2.18 -34.88
C ARG A 10 -59.82 -3.53 -35.42
N GLY A 11 -58.66 -4.01 -34.98
CA GLY A 11 -58.08 -5.28 -35.40
C GLY A 11 -56.85 -5.63 -34.56
N THR A 12 -56.40 -6.86 -34.67
CA THR A 12 -55.15 -7.39 -34.10
C THR A 12 -53.92 -6.75 -34.75
N ALA A 13 -52.74 -6.93 -34.15
CA ALA A 13 -51.49 -6.45 -34.72
C ALA A 13 -51.21 -7.02 -36.13
N ALA A 14 -51.61 -8.27 -36.39
CA ALA A 14 -51.45 -8.89 -37.70
C ALA A 14 -52.41 -8.27 -38.75
N GLU A 15 -53.65 -8.00 -38.35
CA GLU A 15 -54.63 -7.34 -39.23
C GLU A 15 -54.20 -5.91 -39.57
N HIS A 16 -53.68 -5.16 -38.60
CA HIS A 16 -53.08 -3.84 -38.86
C HIS A 16 -51.92 -3.93 -39.83
N GLY A 17 -50.98 -4.88 -39.66
CA GLY A 17 -49.77 -4.98 -40.48
C GLY A 17 -49.99 -5.14 -42.00
N SER A 18 -51.20 -5.53 -42.43
CA SER A 18 -51.58 -5.62 -43.84
C SER A 18 -52.58 -4.54 -44.29
N PHE A 19 -53.08 -3.73 -43.35
CA PHE A 19 -54.06 -2.69 -43.61
C PHE A 19 -53.39 -1.35 -43.93
N THR A 20 -53.78 -0.72 -45.03
CA THR A 20 -53.41 0.68 -45.36
C THR A 20 -54.65 1.54 -45.21
N GLY A 21 -54.76 2.30 -44.11
CA GLY A 21 -55.89 3.18 -43.86
C GLY A 21 -55.81 4.47 -44.68
N LEU A 22 -56.92 5.20 -44.78
CA LEU A 22 -56.94 6.53 -45.42
C LEU A 22 -56.11 7.56 -44.64
N ALA A 23 -55.75 8.66 -45.30
CA ALA A 23 -55.00 9.73 -44.67
C ALA A 23 -55.80 10.33 -43.49
N GLY A 24 -55.22 10.29 -42.29
CA GLY A 24 -55.88 10.72 -41.04
C GLY A 24 -56.84 9.69 -40.43
N GLU A 25 -56.93 8.49 -41.00
CA GLU A 25 -57.74 7.42 -40.39
C GLU A 25 -57.11 6.97 -39.07
N LEU A 26 -57.98 6.81 -38.07
CA LEU A 26 -57.62 6.39 -36.71
C LEU A 26 -58.23 5.03 -36.43
N THR A 27 -57.40 4.05 -36.12
CA THR A 27 -57.82 2.67 -35.86
C THR A 27 -57.27 2.14 -34.53
N VAL A 28 -57.94 1.14 -33.95
CA VAL A 28 -57.55 0.55 -32.65
C VAL A 28 -56.85 -0.79 -32.88
N ASN A 29 -55.63 -0.94 -32.36
CA ASN A 29 -54.94 -2.21 -32.30
C ASN A 29 -55.32 -2.92 -30.99
N THR A 30 -56.01 -4.04 -31.10
CA THR A 30 -56.53 -4.80 -29.96
C THR A 30 -55.51 -5.76 -29.35
N THR A 31 -54.43 -6.08 -30.07
CA THR A 31 -53.33 -6.89 -29.51
C THR A 31 -52.49 -6.07 -28.54
N ARG A 32 -52.18 -4.83 -28.91
CA ARG A 32 -51.32 -3.93 -28.10
C ARG A 32 -52.10 -2.88 -27.30
N ASN A 33 -53.43 -2.82 -27.45
CA ASN A 33 -54.31 -1.85 -26.80
C ASN A 33 -53.84 -0.40 -27.02
N SER A 34 -53.65 -0.03 -28.29
CA SER A 34 -53.09 1.25 -28.73
C SER A 34 -53.84 1.81 -29.95
N ILE A 35 -53.59 3.08 -30.28
CA ILE A 35 -54.15 3.77 -31.46
C ILE A 35 -53.12 3.73 -32.59
N HIS A 36 -53.59 3.58 -33.83
CA HIS A 36 -52.79 3.77 -35.04
C HIS A 36 -53.32 4.96 -35.84
N VAL A 37 -52.40 5.71 -36.44
CA VAL A 37 -52.68 6.78 -37.41
C VAL A 37 -52.19 6.35 -38.79
N HIS A 38 -53.03 6.54 -39.81
CA HIS A 38 -52.74 6.17 -41.19
C HIS A 38 -52.50 7.39 -42.08
N ASP A 39 -51.71 7.19 -43.14
CA ASP A 39 -51.25 8.22 -44.09
C ASP A 39 -51.68 7.94 -45.55
N ALA A 40 -52.56 6.96 -45.79
CA ALA A 40 -52.92 6.46 -47.11
C ALA A 40 -51.81 5.76 -47.92
N SER A 41 -50.64 5.51 -47.33
CA SER A 41 -49.49 4.96 -48.04
C SER A 41 -48.84 3.76 -47.33
N THR A 42 -48.73 3.83 -46.01
CA THR A 42 -47.97 2.87 -45.22
C THR A 42 -48.89 1.77 -44.70
N ALA A 43 -48.75 0.55 -45.23
CA ALA A 43 -49.40 -0.63 -44.65
C ALA A 43 -48.91 -0.83 -43.21
N GLY A 44 -49.84 -1.07 -42.28
CA GLY A 44 -49.54 -1.05 -40.85
C GLY A 44 -49.72 0.31 -40.17
N GLY A 45 -49.70 1.43 -40.90
CA GLY A 45 -49.75 2.77 -40.32
C GLY A 45 -48.69 3.05 -39.25
N HIS A 46 -48.95 4.02 -38.39
CA HIS A 46 -48.07 4.41 -37.28
C HIS A 46 -48.75 4.17 -35.93
N GLU A 47 -48.24 3.22 -35.14
CA GLU A 47 -48.73 2.96 -33.78
C GLU A 47 -48.24 4.02 -32.80
N LEU A 48 -49.16 4.59 -32.00
CA LEU A 48 -48.80 5.52 -30.93
C LEU A 48 -48.32 4.76 -29.68
N ALA A 49 -47.33 5.33 -28.99
CA ALA A 49 -46.85 4.80 -27.71
C ALA A 49 -47.92 4.88 -26.61
N LYS A 50 -47.98 3.87 -25.75
CA LYS A 50 -48.74 3.91 -24.49
C LYS A 50 -47.99 4.75 -23.46
N ALA A 51 -48.70 5.20 -22.43
CA ALA A 51 -48.11 5.99 -21.34
C ALA A 51 -46.99 5.24 -20.60
N ASP A 52 -47.07 3.91 -20.53
CA ASP A 52 -46.06 3.03 -19.94
C ASP A 52 -45.04 2.50 -20.96
N LEU A 53 -45.15 2.92 -22.23
CA LEU A 53 -44.33 2.48 -23.35
C LEU A 53 -44.34 0.95 -23.59
N SER A 54 -45.28 0.20 -23.00
CA SER A 54 -45.31 -1.28 -23.05
C SER A 54 -45.50 -1.87 -24.45
N ASN A 55 -45.96 -1.05 -25.41
CA ASN A 55 -46.12 -1.44 -26.81
C ASN A 55 -44.90 -1.12 -27.71
N LEU A 56 -43.85 -0.50 -27.17
CA LEU A 56 -42.59 -0.28 -27.88
C LEU A 56 -41.68 -1.50 -27.69
N THR A 57 -41.60 -2.36 -28.70
CA THR A 57 -41.10 -3.73 -28.49
C THR A 57 -39.60 -3.91 -28.67
N THR A 58 -38.85 -3.08 -29.40
CA THR A 58 -37.38 -3.33 -29.61
C THR A 58 -36.51 -2.24 -30.25
N THR A 59 -36.98 -1.05 -30.64
CA THR A 59 -36.11 -0.10 -31.38
C THR A 59 -35.95 1.19 -30.60
N ALA A 60 -34.69 1.61 -30.44
CA ALA A 60 -34.24 2.79 -29.71
C ALA A 60 -35.33 3.87 -29.56
N LEU A 61 -35.59 4.28 -28.31
CA LEU A 61 -36.11 5.63 -28.11
C LEU A 61 -35.09 6.56 -28.76
N ASN A 62 -35.42 7.14 -29.91
CA ASN A 62 -34.56 8.10 -30.63
C ASN A 62 -34.42 9.44 -29.87
N GLY A 63 -34.92 9.50 -28.64
CA GLY A 63 -34.80 10.62 -27.71
C GLY A 63 -34.29 10.13 -26.36
N SER A 64 -34.01 11.07 -25.47
CA SER A 64 -33.50 10.71 -24.15
C SER A 64 -34.64 10.18 -23.26
N LEU A 65 -34.41 9.04 -22.61
CA LEU A 65 -35.22 8.59 -21.49
C LEU A 65 -34.80 9.41 -20.25
N LEU A 66 -35.12 10.71 -20.28
CA LEU A 66 -34.93 11.59 -19.13
C LEU A 66 -36.13 11.43 -18.22
N ILE A 67 -35.86 11.26 -16.94
CA ILE A 67 -36.88 11.44 -15.92
C ILE A 67 -37.16 12.95 -15.84
N ASP A 68 -38.40 13.34 -16.08
CA ASP A 68 -38.86 14.74 -16.13
C ASP A 68 -38.84 15.44 -14.75
N THR A 69 -38.47 14.73 -13.69
CA THR A 69 -38.44 15.22 -12.32
C THR A 69 -37.23 14.68 -11.56
N ASP A 70 -36.70 15.50 -10.64
CA ASP A 70 -35.65 15.11 -9.68
C ASP A 70 -36.24 14.19 -8.59
N ASN A 71 -36.60 12.99 -9.02
CA ASN A 71 -37.14 11.93 -8.19
C ASN A 71 -36.14 10.77 -8.19
N ALA A 72 -35.91 10.17 -7.02
CA ALA A 72 -35.15 8.94 -6.92
C ALA A 72 -35.94 7.79 -7.57
N TYR A 73 -35.66 7.52 -8.84
CA TYR A 73 -36.18 6.35 -9.54
C TYR A 73 -35.09 5.29 -9.60
N ASP A 74 -35.45 4.11 -9.11
CA ASP A 74 -34.67 2.92 -9.33
C ASP A 74 -34.77 2.52 -10.82
N LEU A 75 -33.86 3.06 -11.63
CA LEU A 75 -33.74 2.74 -13.06
C LEU A 75 -33.23 1.30 -13.30
N GLY A 76 -33.09 0.52 -12.24
CA GLY A 76 -33.05 -0.93 -12.33
C GLY A 76 -33.28 -1.61 -11.00
N SER A 77 -34.53 -2.02 -10.73
CA SER A 77 -34.86 -2.81 -9.53
C SER A 77 -33.89 -3.97 -9.32
N ALA A 78 -33.78 -4.50 -8.10
CA ALA A 78 -32.99 -5.72 -7.82
C ALA A 78 -33.29 -6.90 -8.77
N SER A 79 -34.47 -6.91 -9.43
CA SER A 79 -34.85 -7.90 -10.43
C SER A 79 -34.57 -7.50 -11.90
N ALA A 80 -34.27 -6.24 -12.20
CA ALA A 80 -34.04 -5.73 -13.55
C ALA A 80 -32.97 -4.63 -13.54
N GLY A 81 -31.70 -4.95 -13.78
CA GLY A 81 -30.63 -3.96 -13.90
C GLY A 81 -30.24 -3.68 -15.36
N PHE A 82 -29.49 -2.59 -15.58
CA PHE A 82 -28.79 -2.42 -16.84
C PHE A 82 -27.74 -3.53 -16.99
N ARG A 83 -27.75 -4.24 -18.12
CA ARG A 83 -26.71 -5.23 -18.42
C ARG A 83 -25.38 -4.55 -18.74
N ASN A 84 -25.42 -3.58 -19.65
CA ASN A 84 -24.27 -2.78 -20.06
C ASN A 84 -24.72 -1.31 -20.10
N VAL A 85 -23.84 -0.41 -19.66
CA VAL A 85 -24.03 1.04 -19.77
C VAL A 85 -22.86 1.61 -20.54
N PHE A 86 -23.13 2.42 -21.58
CA PHE A 86 -22.12 3.15 -22.33
C PHE A 86 -22.34 4.63 -22.11
N ILE A 87 -21.32 5.31 -21.57
CA ILE A 87 -21.36 6.75 -21.29
C ILE A 87 -20.29 7.39 -22.19
N SER A 88 -20.74 8.12 -23.22
CA SER A 88 -19.84 8.82 -24.15
C SER A 88 -19.26 10.12 -23.58
N GLY A 89 -19.86 10.63 -22.50
CA GLY A 89 -19.43 11.82 -21.79
C GLY A 89 -19.00 11.50 -20.36
N ASN A 90 -19.28 12.43 -19.45
CA ASN A 90 -18.89 12.31 -18.05
C ASN A 90 -19.94 11.54 -17.23
N LEU A 91 -19.48 10.82 -16.21
CA LEU A 91 -20.31 10.28 -15.14
C LEU A 91 -20.10 11.14 -13.89
N THR A 92 -21.19 11.73 -13.37
CA THR A 92 -21.19 12.42 -12.08
C THR A 92 -22.06 11.64 -11.10
N VAL A 93 -21.52 11.29 -9.94
CA VAL A 93 -22.25 10.59 -8.86
C VAL A 93 -22.38 11.53 -7.67
N SER A 94 -23.59 11.96 -7.35
CA SER A 94 -23.87 12.85 -6.20
C SER A 94 -24.17 12.08 -4.89
N GLY A 95 -24.23 10.75 -4.96
CA GLY A 95 -24.36 9.89 -3.78
C GLY A 95 -23.07 9.84 -2.95
N THR A 96 -23.14 9.25 -1.76
CA THR A 96 -22.00 9.17 -0.83
C THR A 96 -21.05 7.99 -1.10
N THR A 97 -21.44 7.04 -1.96
CA THR A 97 -20.69 5.81 -2.20
C THR A 97 -20.80 5.38 -3.66
N THR A 98 -19.68 4.94 -4.22
CA THR A 98 -19.63 4.23 -5.51
C THR A 98 -18.96 2.89 -5.26
N THR A 99 -19.69 1.79 -5.46
CA THR A 99 -19.15 0.42 -5.34
C THR A 99 -18.90 -0.14 -6.74
N VAL A 100 -17.66 -0.50 -7.03
CA VAL A 100 -17.26 -1.10 -8.31
C VAL A 100 -16.79 -2.53 -8.07
N SER A 101 -17.66 -3.50 -8.36
CA SER A 101 -17.27 -4.92 -8.37
C SER A 101 -16.89 -5.32 -9.80
N SER A 102 -15.60 -5.30 -10.08
CA SER A 102 -15.03 -5.60 -11.39
C SER A 102 -13.85 -6.56 -11.26
N THR A 103 -13.55 -7.31 -12.32
CA THR A 103 -12.28 -8.06 -12.37
C THR A 103 -11.10 -7.10 -12.53
N ASN A 104 -11.28 -6.02 -13.29
CA ASN A 104 -10.26 -5.01 -13.55
C ASN A 104 -10.90 -3.62 -13.52
N THR A 105 -10.21 -2.67 -12.88
CA THR A 105 -10.49 -1.23 -12.99
C THR A 105 -9.29 -0.56 -13.64
N VAL A 106 -9.50 0.14 -14.76
CA VAL A 106 -8.46 0.88 -15.47
C VAL A 106 -8.74 2.37 -15.33
N ILE A 107 -7.79 3.10 -14.75
CA ILE A 107 -7.82 4.55 -14.60
C ILE A 107 -6.73 5.12 -15.49
N ASN A 108 -7.11 5.89 -16.51
CA ASN A 108 -6.15 6.51 -17.44
C ASN A 108 -5.59 7.84 -16.90
N ASP A 109 -6.07 8.30 -15.75
CA ASP A 109 -5.67 9.57 -15.16
C ASP A 109 -4.22 9.53 -14.71
N SER A 110 -3.51 10.66 -14.90
CA SER A 110 -2.14 10.79 -14.39
C SER A 110 -2.08 10.87 -12.86
N LEU A 111 -3.19 11.24 -12.22
CA LEU A 111 -3.30 11.40 -10.78
C LEU A 111 -4.65 10.88 -10.29
N VAL A 112 -4.64 10.24 -9.12
CA VAL A 112 -5.83 9.88 -8.35
C VAL A 112 -5.84 10.74 -7.09
N VAL A 113 -6.87 11.55 -6.90
CA VAL A 113 -6.99 12.45 -5.74
C VAL A 113 -7.90 11.80 -4.71
N LEU A 114 -7.36 11.55 -3.52
CA LEU A 114 -8.10 11.06 -2.36
C LEU A 114 -8.47 12.23 -1.43
N ASN A 115 -9.56 12.08 -0.68
CA ASN A 115 -10.02 13.07 0.33
C ASN A 115 -10.27 14.49 -0.23
N ASN A 116 -10.63 14.61 -1.52
CA ASN A 116 -10.91 15.90 -2.14
C ASN A 116 -12.16 16.57 -1.53
N GLY A 117 -12.08 17.88 -1.30
CA GLY A 117 -13.19 18.67 -0.75
C GLY A 117 -13.23 18.74 0.78
N THR A 118 -12.31 18.07 1.49
CA THR A 118 -12.15 18.26 2.94
C THR A 118 -11.65 19.69 3.23
N THR A 119 -12.17 20.30 4.30
CA THR A 119 -11.82 21.66 4.75
C THR A 119 -11.38 21.64 6.22
N GLY A 120 -10.52 22.57 6.62
CA GLY A 120 -9.94 22.60 7.97
C GLY A 120 -8.72 21.67 8.12
N ASN A 121 -8.33 21.37 9.35
CA ASN A 121 -7.28 20.39 9.64
C ASN A 121 -7.83 18.99 9.39
N ASN A 122 -7.20 18.22 8.51
CA ASN A 122 -7.54 16.82 8.37
C ASN A 122 -7.11 16.07 9.63
N ALA A 123 -7.89 15.08 10.04
CA ALA A 123 -7.59 14.23 11.20
C ALA A 123 -7.90 12.76 10.87
N LYS A 124 -7.97 12.46 9.57
CA LYS A 124 -8.29 11.15 9.02
C LYS A 124 -7.11 10.69 8.21
N ASP A 125 -6.72 9.46 8.41
CA ASP A 125 -5.71 8.84 7.57
C ASP A 125 -6.28 8.61 6.18
N VAL A 126 -5.43 8.77 5.17
CA VAL A 126 -5.85 8.69 3.77
C VAL A 126 -4.91 7.75 3.03
N GLY A 127 -5.47 6.83 2.24
CA GLY A 127 -4.63 5.97 1.42
C GLY A 127 -5.38 4.81 0.80
N HIS A 128 -4.63 3.74 0.55
CA HIS A 128 -5.11 2.51 -0.05
C HIS A 128 -5.00 1.37 0.94
N ILE A 129 -6.10 0.65 1.12
CA ILE A 129 -6.18 -0.59 1.90
C ILE A 129 -6.32 -1.76 0.94
N ILE A 130 -5.62 -2.84 1.24
CA ILE A 130 -5.62 -4.08 0.47
C ILE A 130 -6.17 -5.17 1.38
N GLU A 131 -7.41 -5.54 1.13
CA GLU A 131 -8.08 -6.67 1.76
C GLU A 131 -7.42 -8.00 1.36
N ARG A 132 -7.18 -8.86 2.35
CA ARG A 132 -6.48 -10.14 2.13
C ARG A 132 -7.28 -11.35 2.63
N GLY A 133 -8.60 -11.23 2.71
CA GLY A 133 -9.49 -12.28 3.19
C GLY A 133 -9.36 -12.43 4.70
N ASP A 134 -9.09 -13.65 5.18
CA ASP A 134 -8.95 -13.94 6.63
C ASP A 134 -7.56 -13.54 7.19
N LEU A 135 -6.65 -13.05 6.34
CA LEU A 135 -5.34 -12.57 6.76
C LEU A 135 -5.43 -11.10 7.19
N THR A 136 -4.45 -10.64 7.98
CA THR A 136 -4.31 -9.22 8.29
C THR A 136 -4.14 -8.41 7.01
N ASN A 137 -4.96 -7.36 6.89
CA ASN A 137 -4.94 -6.45 5.75
C ASN A 137 -3.67 -5.62 5.77
N VAL A 138 -3.31 -5.10 4.61
CA VAL A 138 -2.15 -4.23 4.46
C VAL A 138 -2.57 -2.91 3.83
N GLY A 139 -1.85 -1.84 4.16
CA GLY A 139 -2.19 -0.52 3.68
C GLY A 139 -0.97 0.32 3.34
N MET A 140 -1.17 1.28 2.43
CA MET A 140 -0.30 2.42 2.23
C MET A 140 -1.12 3.66 2.56
N ILE A 141 -0.79 4.33 3.64
CA ILE A 141 -1.56 5.45 4.18
C ILE A 141 -0.68 6.65 4.48
N TRP A 142 -1.23 7.84 4.37
CA TRP A 142 -0.77 9.01 5.10
C TRP A 142 -1.37 8.94 6.50
N ASP A 143 -0.51 8.81 7.51
CA ASP A 143 -0.86 8.81 8.92
C ASP A 143 -0.82 10.27 9.43
N GLU A 144 -1.99 10.82 9.73
CA GLU A 144 -2.13 12.21 10.23
C GLU A 144 -1.67 12.35 11.69
N SER A 145 -1.60 11.26 12.46
CA SER A 145 -1.10 11.33 13.85
C SER A 145 0.42 11.53 13.89
N GLU A 146 1.11 10.95 12.91
CA GLU A 146 2.57 10.89 12.84
C GLU A 146 3.17 11.72 11.69
N ASP A 147 2.32 12.40 10.89
CA ASP A 147 2.67 13.27 9.75
C ASP A 147 3.58 12.59 8.71
N GLN A 148 3.28 11.34 8.34
CA GLN A 148 4.12 10.58 7.42
C GLN A 148 3.36 9.51 6.61
N PHE A 149 3.96 9.09 5.50
CA PHE A 149 3.53 7.87 4.81
C PHE A 149 3.95 6.63 5.59
N ALA A 150 3.02 5.69 5.73
CA ALA A 150 3.23 4.41 6.39
C ALA A 150 2.76 3.25 5.50
N PHE A 151 3.57 2.20 5.48
CA PHE A 151 3.17 0.88 4.96
C PHE A 151 2.89 -0.02 6.16
N VAL A 152 1.66 -0.49 6.27
CA VAL A 152 1.14 -1.02 7.54
C VAL A 152 0.49 -2.38 7.37
N ASN A 153 0.50 -3.18 8.43
CA ASN A 153 -0.46 -4.26 8.67
C ASN A 153 -1.56 -3.70 9.58
N THR A 154 -2.82 -3.90 9.20
CA THR A 154 -3.99 -3.32 9.88
C THR A 154 -5.19 -4.26 9.79
N THR A 155 -6.19 -4.03 10.64
CA THR A 155 -7.51 -4.68 10.54
C THR A 155 -8.55 -3.79 9.84
N GLU A 156 -8.15 -2.62 9.34
CA GLU A 156 -9.00 -1.74 8.56
C GLU A 156 -9.51 -2.45 7.30
N ASP A 157 -10.78 -2.24 6.94
CA ASP A 157 -11.48 -2.84 5.79
C ASP A 157 -11.99 -1.81 4.76
N GLY A 158 -11.57 -0.56 4.89
CA GLY A 158 -11.98 0.55 4.04
C GLY A 158 -13.31 1.19 4.45
N THR A 159 -13.83 0.86 5.64
CA THR A 159 -15.08 1.43 6.17
C THR A 159 -14.86 2.53 7.19
N THR A 160 -13.68 2.65 7.78
CA THR A 160 -13.39 3.69 8.77
C THR A 160 -13.17 5.05 8.10
N SER A 161 -13.91 6.06 8.56
CA SER A 161 -13.62 7.46 8.26
C SER A 161 -12.93 8.10 9.47
N GLY A 162 -11.62 7.91 9.63
CA GLY A 162 -10.86 8.36 10.79
C GLY A 162 -9.43 7.83 10.80
N ASN A 163 -8.88 7.64 12.00
CA ASN A 163 -7.55 7.06 12.20
C ASN A 163 -7.57 5.56 11.91
N VAL A 164 -6.59 5.09 11.14
CA VAL A 164 -6.36 3.66 10.88
C VAL A 164 -5.55 3.09 12.04
N THR A 165 -6.03 1.98 12.62
CA THR A 165 -5.27 1.31 13.69
C THR A 165 -4.14 0.49 13.09
N ILE A 166 -2.90 0.89 13.36
CA ILE A 166 -1.69 0.20 12.87
C ILE A 166 -1.31 -0.90 13.85
N ALA A 167 -1.33 -2.16 13.38
CA ALA A 167 -0.86 -3.30 14.18
C ALA A 167 0.68 -3.42 14.14
N SER A 168 1.26 -3.20 12.96
CA SER A 168 2.71 -3.17 12.73
C SER A 168 3.02 -2.55 11.37
N TYR A 169 4.29 -2.27 11.10
CA TYR A 169 4.75 -1.80 9.80
C TYR A 169 5.10 -2.97 8.87
N ALA A 170 4.84 -2.79 7.58
CA ALA A 170 5.15 -3.76 6.53
C ALA A 170 6.52 -3.47 5.90
N ASN A 171 7.18 -4.53 5.45
CA ASN A 171 8.46 -4.42 4.74
C ASN A 171 8.24 -3.91 3.31
N ILE A 172 9.19 -3.12 2.81
CA ILE A 172 9.23 -2.64 1.42
C ILE A 172 10.41 -3.31 0.71
N ARG A 173 10.19 -3.87 -0.47
CA ARG A 173 11.25 -4.35 -1.36
C ARG A 173 11.27 -3.48 -2.62
N ALA A 174 12.42 -2.86 -2.88
CA ALA A 174 12.66 -2.03 -4.05
C ALA A 174 14.05 -2.34 -4.62
N ASP A 175 14.24 -2.11 -5.93
CA ASP A 175 15.56 -2.19 -6.56
C ASP A 175 16.48 -1.08 -6.02
N VAL A 176 16.00 0.16 -6.03
CA VAL A 176 16.63 1.30 -5.38
C VAL A 176 15.60 2.07 -4.56
N ALA A 177 15.84 2.23 -3.26
CA ALA A 177 15.09 3.13 -2.40
C ALA A 177 15.83 4.47 -2.27
N THR A 178 15.25 5.55 -2.80
CA THR A 178 15.81 6.91 -2.66
C THR A 178 15.15 7.60 -1.47
N LEU A 179 15.84 7.60 -0.34
CA LEU A 179 15.36 8.15 0.94
C LEU A 179 16.48 8.99 1.58
N THR A 180 16.10 10.06 2.28
CA THR A 180 17.04 10.82 3.13
C THR A 180 16.92 10.31 4.57
N ALA A 181 17.85 9.48 5.01
CA ALA A 181 17.94 9.09 6.41
C ALA A 181 18.56 10.23 7.23
N THR A 182 17.74 10.95 8.01
CA THR A 182 18.21 12.03 8.90
C THR A 182 18.72 11.49 10.23
N THR A 183 18.29 10.29 10.63
CA THR A 183 18.71 9.59 11.85
C THR A 183 18.74 8.08 11.62
N ALA A 184 19.56 7.36 12.40
CA ALA A 184 19.59 5.91 12.45
C ALA A 184 19.43 5.45 13.90
N ARG A 185 18.72 4.34 14.13
CA ARG A 185 18.52 3.76 15.48
C ARG A 185 19.80 3.14 16.05
N TYR A 186 20.65 2.66 15.16
CA TYR A 186 21.93 2.04 15.47
C TYR A 186 23.05 2.86 14.83
N ALA A 187 24.29 2.67 15.29
CA ALA A 187 25.37 3.63 15.03
C ALA A 187 26.61 3.04 14.33
N ASP A 188 26.66 1.74 14.07
CA ASP A 188 27.83 1.06 13.54
C ASP A 188 27.63 0.42 12.16
N LEU A 189 28.72 0.43 11.39
CA LEU A 189 28.91 -0.29 10.15
C LEU A 189 29.64 -1.59 10.49
N ALA A 190 29.01 -2.73 10.23
CA ALA A 190 29.58 -4.03 10.55
C ALA A 190 29.45 -5.01 9.38
N GLU A 191 30.42 -5.92 9.28
CA GLU A 191 30.50 -6.94 8.24
C GLU A 191 30.63 -8.34 8.86
N ARG A 192 30.02 -9.34 8.23
CA ARG A 192 30.16 -10.75 8.65
C ARG A 192 31.49 -11.35 8.19
N TYR A 193 32.20 -12.00 9.13
CA TYR A 193 33.43 -12.76 8.89
C TYR A 193 33.34 -14.15 9.54
N GLU A 194 33.88 -15.18 8.89
CA GLU A 194 33.90 -16.55 9.41
C GLU A 194 34.76 -16.63 10.68
N ALA A 195 34.14 -17.03 11.79
CA ALA A 195 34.77 -17.16 13.10
C ALA A 195 35.13 -18.61 13.42
N ASP A 196 36.27 -18.80 14.09
CA ASP A 196 36.72 -20.11 14.59
C ASP A 196 35.97 -20.56 15.86
N ALA A 197 35.24 -19.66 16.50
CA ALA A 197 34.35 -19.94 17.63
C ALA A 197 33.18 -18.94 17.67
N GLN A 198 32.16 -19.26 18.47
CA GLN A 198 31.08 -18.32 18.76
C GLN A 198 31.58 -17.26 19.75
N TYR A 199 31.35 -15.99 19.43
CA TYR A 199 31.76 -14.84 20.24
C TYR A 199 30.57 -13.98 20.65
N ASP A 200 30.54 -13.57 21.93
CA ASP A 200 29.51 -12.62 22.39
C ASP A 200 29.81 -11.20 21.90
N ALA A 201 28.78 -10.37 21.88
CA ALA A 201 28.90 -8.93 21.64
C ALA A 201 29.96 -8.28 22.55
N GLY A 202 30.68 -7.33 21.97
CA GLY A 202 31.76 -6.61 22.60
C GLY A 202 33.10 -7.34 22.66
N THR A 203 33.17 -8.59 22.21
CA THR A 203 34.45 -9.30 22.10
C THR A 203 35.34 -8.63 21.05
N VAL A 204 36.59 -8.33 21.41
CA VAL A 204 37.60 -7.85 20.47
C VAL A 204 38.17 -9.02 19.68
N VAL A 205 38.20 -8.89 18.36
CA VAL A 205 38.68 -9.93 17.45
C VAL A 205 39.81 -9.41 16.56
N ILE A 206 40.61 -10.34 16.09
CA ILE A 206 41.73 -10.10 15.16
C ILE A 206 41.53 -10.97 13.91
N PHE A 207 42.11 -10.55 12.79
CA PHE A 207 42.22 -11.37 11.60
C PHE A 207 43.26 -12.48 11.79
N GLY A 208 42.89 -13.70 11.41
CA GLY A 208 43.70 -14.91 11.53
C GLY A 208 43.11 -15.97 12.47
N GLY A 209 43.90 -17.00 12.77
CA GLY A 209 43.44 -18.21 13.45
C GLY A 209 43.15 -19.34 12.47
N ASP A 210 42.24 -20.25 12.82
CA ASP A 210 41.82 -21.36 11.95
C ASP A 210 40.82 -20.91 10.85
N LYS A 211 40.19 -19.75 11.05
CA LYS A 211 39.19 -19.11 10.16
C LYS A 211 39.61 -17.67 9.82
N GLU A 212 38.68 -16.83 9.38
CA GLU A 212 38.97 -15.43 9.02
C GLU A 212 39.27 -14.59 10.27
N ILE A 213 38.52 -14.80 11.35
CA ILE A 213 38.71 -14.11 12.63
C ILE A 213 38.86 -15.08 13.81
N THR A 214 39.59 -14.60 14.82
CA THR A 214 39.75 -15.25 16.12
C THR A 214 39.74 -14.22 17.24
N MET A 215 39.52 -14.66 18.48
CA MET A 215 39.54 -13.81 19.66
C MET A 215 40.93 -13.17 19.82
N ALA A 216 40.97 -11.85 20.04
CA ALA A 216 42.22 -11.16 20.34
C ALA A 216 42.84 -11.73 21.62
N ASN A 217 44.12 -12.08 21.61
CA ASN A 217 44.81 -12.64 22.78
C ASN A 217 46.27 -12.17 22.81
N GLY A 218 46.48 -10.94 23.27
CA GLY A 218 47.79 -10.29 23.27
C GLY A 218 47.69 -8.78 23.19
N GLU A 219 48.60 -8.10 23.87
CA GLU A 219 48.68 -6.64 23.85
C GLU A 219 49.19 -6.13 22.51
N TYR A 220 48.59 -5.06 22.00
CA TYR A 220 49.02 -4.44 20.75
C TYR A 220 49.18 -5.46 19.61
N ASP A 221 48.10 -6.13 19.21
CA ASP A 221 48.07 -6.90 17.97
C ASP A 221 47.67 -6.01 16.80
N HIS A 222 48.52 -5.96 15.76
CA HIS A 222 48.28 -5.16 14.56
C HIS A 222 47.22 -5.75 13.63
N ARG A 223 46.76 -6.98 13.91
CA ARG A 223 45.76 -7.69 13.13
C ARG A 223 44.34 -7.41 13.60
N VAL A 224 44.14 -6.40 14.45
CA VAL A 224 42.83 -6.06 14.99
C VAL A 224 41.80 -5.88 13.87
N ALA A 225 40.72 -6.66 13.97
CA ALA A 225 39.67 -6.72 12.98
C ALA A 225 38.46 -5.86 13.39
N GLY A 226 38.29 -5.63 14.69
CA GLY A 226 37.19 -4.83 15.23
C GLY A 226 36.61 -5.46 16.50
N VAL A 227 35.35 -5.14 16.75
CA VAL A 227 34.59 -5.59 17.93
C VAL A 227 33.30 -6.25 17.46
N ILE A 228 32.92 -7.38 18.06
CA ILE A 228 31.65 -8.05 17.73
C ILE A 228 30.47 -7.13 18.06
N SER A 229 29.69 -6.77 17.05
CA SER A 229 28.51 -5.91 17.18
C SER A 229 27.29 -6.71 17.63
N SER A 230 26.44 -6.08 18.44
CA SER A 230 25.13 -6.63 18.83
C SER A 230 23.98 -6.13 17.95
N ALA A 231 24.13 -4.97 17.31
CA ALA A 231 23.04 -4.30 16.61
C ALA A 231 23.56 -3.32 15.54
N PRO A 232 24.14 -3.82 14.44
CA PRO A 232 24.68 -2.97 13.38
C PRO A 232 23.61 -2.13 12.67
N ALA A 233 23.93 -0.87 12.40
CA ALA A 233 23.11 0.04 11.60
C ALA A 233 23.14 -0.31 10.12
N TYR A 234 24.31 -0.70 9.64
CA TYR A 234 24.51 -1.16 8.28
C TYR A 234 25.24 -2.49 8.32
N MET A 235 24.57 -3.51 7.79
CA MET A 235 25.03 -4.89 7.75
C MET A 235 25.60 -5.21 6.37
N MET A 236 26.90 -5.49 6.31
CA MET A 236 27.57 -5.97 5.11
C MET A 236 27.68 -7.49 5.13
N ASN A 237 27.60 -8.10 3.93
CA ASN A 237 27.71 -9.54 3.74
C ASN A 237 26.71 -10.36 4.60
N SER A 238 25.48 -9.85 4.75
CA SER A 238 24.47 -10.38 5.68
C SER A 238 24.06 -11.84 5.41
N GLU A 239 24.31 -12.35 4.20
CA GLU A 239 23.98 -13.71 3.77
C GLU A 239 25.10 -14.74 3.99
N ALA A 240 26.30 -14.33 4.47
CA ALA A 240 27.45 -15.23 4.63
C ALA A 240 27.24 -16.33 5.69
N GLY A 241 26.39 -16.08 6.69
CA GLY A 241 26.10 -17.01 7.77
C GLY A 241 25.26 -16.38 8.87
N ASP A 242 25.22 -17.06 10.02
CA ASP A 242 24.55 -16.58 11.24
C ASP A 242 25.54 -16.04 12.27
N ASP A 243 25.05 -15.55 13.40
CA ASP A 243 25.91 -14.95 14.44
C ASP A 243 26.79 -15.98 15.17
N ALA A 244 26.51 -17.28 15.02
CA ALA A 244 27.33 -18.33 15.62
C ALA A 244 28.58 -18.64 14.79
N THR A 245 28.47 -18.54 13.47
CA THR A 245 29.54 -18.90 12.53
C THR A 245 30.19 -17.68 11.87
N HIS A 246 29.43 -16.61 11.65
CA HIS A 246 29.85 -15.42 10.93
C HIS A 246 29.39 -14.13 11.61
N PRO A 247 29.75 -13.87 12.89
CA PRO A 247 29.25 -12.71 13.63
C PRO A 247 29.62 -11.39 12.92
N TYR A 248 28.79 -10.36 13.14
CA TYR A 248 29.09 -9.02 12.66
C TYR A 248 30.25 -8.40 13.43
N VAL A 249 31.32 -8.04 12.73
CA VAL A 249 32.45 -7.28 13.26
C VAL A 249 32.26 -5.81 12.91
N ALA A 250 32.14 -4.96 13.92
CA ALA A 250 32.05 -3.52 13.72
C ALA A 250 33.38 -2.96 13.24
N LEU A 251 33.33 -2.27 12.10
CA LEU A 251 34.48 -1.63 11.46
C LEU A 251 34.58 -0.14 11.84
N THR A 252 33.43 0.49 12.01
CA THR A 252 33.33 1.87 12.48
C THR A 252 31.99 2.11 13.16
N GLY A 253 31.97 3.02 14.12
CA GLY A 253 30.76 3.47 14.82
C GLY A 253 30.79 3.16 16.30
N ARG A 254 29.64 3.33 16.96
CA ARG A 254 29.54 3.20 18.41
C ARG A 254 29.05 1.81 18.78
N VAL A 255 29.85 1.08 19.57
CA VAL A 255 29.60 -0.32 19.94
C VAL A 255 30.00 -0.57 21.40
N PRO A 256 29.29 -1.42 22.15
CA PRO A 256 29.76 -1.91 23.44
C PRO A 256 31.02 -2.77 23.24
N CYS A 257 32.09 -2.53 23.99
CA CYS A 257 33.35 -3.27 23.92
C CYS A 257 33.73 -3.82 25.30
N LYS A 258 34.14 -5.09 25.34
CA LYS A 258 34.74 -5.72 26.51
C LYS A 258 36.10 -5.07 26.76
N VAL A 259 36.37 -4.67 28.01
CA VAL A 259 37.55 -3.92 28.40
C VAL A 259 38.16 -4.40 29.72
N THR A 260 39.45 -4.14 29.91
CA THR A 260 40.20 -4.44 31.12
C THR A 260 41.13 -3.27 31.51
N GLY A 261 41.47 -3.17 32.79
CA GLY A 261 42.37 -2.16 33.32
C GLY A 261 41.70 -0.82 33.62
N SER A 262 42.51 0.23 33.71
CA SER A 262 42.04 1.59 33.95
C SER A 262 41.93 2.35 32.63
N ILE A 263 40.74 2.85 32.32
CA ILE A 263 40.39 3.54 31.08
C ILE A 263 39.66 4.83 31.42
N LYS A 264 40.01 5.91 30.74
CA LYS A 264 39.31 7.19 30.78
C LYS A 264 38.68 7.49 29.43
N LYS A 265 37.55 8.18 29.45
CA LYS A 265 36.88 8.69 28.25
C LYS A 265 37.89 9.46 27.38
N GLY A 266 37.98 9.06 26.12
CA GLY A 266 38.92 9.62 25.15
C GLY A 266 40.23 8.85 24.98
N ASP A 267 40.53 7.89 25.86
CA ASP A 267 41.70 7.03 25.72
C ASP A 267 41.61 6.21 24.43
N LEU A 268 42.76 6.04 23.79
CA LEU A 268 42.90 5.12 22.67
C LEU A 268 42.86 3.69 23.19
N LEU A 269 42.13 2.84 22.50
CA LEU A 269 41.97 1.44 22.86
C LEU A 269 42.72 0.55 21.88
N CYS A 270 43.42 -0.44 22.43
CA CYS A 270 44.11 -1.50 21.69
C CYS A 270 43.78 -2.86 22.30
N THR A 271 44.17 -3.95 21.64
CA THR A 271 44.00 -5.30 22.20
C THR A 271 44.79 -5.44 23.50
N SER A 272 44.27 -6.21 24.45
CA SER A 272 44.90 -6.44 25.75
C SER A 272 45.44 -7.87 25.91
N ALA A 273 46.21 -8.11 26.97
CA ALA A 273 46.60 -9.45 27.38
C ALA A 273 45.41 -10.32 27.83
N MET A 274 44.29 -9.71 28.24
CA MET A 274 43.07 -10.45 28.55
C MET A 274 42.31 -10.75 27.25
N ALA A 275 42.11 -12.03 26.97
CA ALA A 275 41.52 -12.48 25.72
C ALA A 275 40.15 -11.82 25.46
N GLY A 276 39.95 -11.28 24.26
CA GLY A 276 38.72 -10.63 23.82
C GLY A 276 38.44 -9.27 24.44
N HIS A 277 39.36 -8.71 25.23
CA HIS A 277 39.20 -7.41 25.89
C HIS A 277 40.16 -6.36 25.32
N ALA A 278 39.69 -5.12 25.23
CA ALA A 278 40.52 -3.96 24.94
C ALA A 278 41.10 -3.35 26.22
N MET A 279 42.22 -2.63 26.09
CA MET A 279 42.83 -1.83 27.15
C MET A 279 43.19 -0.44 26.63
N ALA A 280 43.33 0.52 27.55
CA ALA A 280 43.94 1.80 27.23
C ALA A 280 45.37 1.59 26.70
N GLY A 281 45.72 2.29 25.63
CA GLY A 281 47.04 2.20 25.01
C GLY A 281 47.43 3.44 24.23
N GLU A 282 48.56 3.36 23.55
CA GLU A 282 49.10 4.46 22.74
C GLU A 282 48.81 4.26 21.25
N ALA A 283 48.83 5.37 20.49
CA ALA A 283 48.66 5.34 19.03
C ALA A 283 49.83 4.61 18.36
N LYS A 284 49.58 3.38 17.91
CA LYS A 284 50.50 2.59 17.08
C LYS A 284 49.76 2.17 15.81
N CYS A 285 50.35 2.41 14.65
CA CYS A 285 49.74 2.08 13.35
C CYS A 285 49.26 0.62 13.32
N GLY A 286 48.00 0.40 12.97
CA GLY A 286 47.38 -0.92 12.85
C GLY A 286 46.95 -1.58 14.16
N HIS A 287 47.19 -0.97 15.32
CA HIS A 287 46.88 -1.60 16.62
C HIS A 287 45.64 -1.01 17.32
N MET A 288 45.10 0.08 16.78
CA MET A 288 44.01 0.81 17.41
C MET A 288 42.66 0.19 17.04
N ILE A 289 41.85 -0.06 18.06
CA ILE A 289 40.44 -0.42 17.92
C ILE A 289 39.61 0.86 17.75
N GLY A 290 39.94 1.90 18.53
CA GLY A 290 39.14 3.09 18.62
C GLY A 290 39.38 3.92 19.88
N LYS A 291 38.34 4.61 20.36
CA LYS A 291 38.38 5.47 21.54
C LYS A 291 37.30 5.12 22.55
N ALA A 292 37.66 5.17 23.84
CA ALA A 292 36.70 4.99 24.93
C ALA A 292 35.70 6.15 24.99
N LEU A 293 34.41 5.84 25.17
CA LEU A 293 33.35 6.82 25.42
C LEU A 293 32.91 6.85 26.89
N GLU A 294 33.44 5.96 27.73
CA GLU A 294 33.12 5.86 29.15
C GLU A 294 34.41 5.58 29.95
N ASP A 295 34.37 5.91 31.24
CA ASP A 295 35.45 5.56 32.17
C ASP A 295 35.25 4.12 32.65
N PHE A 296 36.35 3.40 32.86
CA PHE A 296 36.34 2.07 33.46
C PHE A 296 37.56 1.88 34.37
N ASP A 297 37.41 1.15 35.46
CA ASP A 297 38.50 0.78 36.34
C ASP A 297 38.19 -0.58 36.98
N GLY A 298 38.86 -1.63 36.53
CA GLY A 298 38.60 -2.98 37.02
C GLY A 298 39.28 -4.08 36.20
N GLU A 299 39.03 -5.33 36.58
CA GLU A 299 39.62 -6.49 35.90
C GLU A 299 38.95 -6.81 34.56
N ALA A 300 37.61 -6.73 34.49
CA ALA A 300 36.85 -6.94 33.25
C ALA A 300 35.52 -6.19 33.31
N GLY A 301 35.11 -5.60 32.18
CA GLY A 301 33.84 -4.89 32.06
C GLY A 301 33.46 -4.64 30.61
N VAL A 302 32.35 -3.95 30.39
CA VAL A 302 31.90 -3.52 29.07
C VAL A 302 31.65 -2.02 29.11
N ILE A 303 32.19 -1.30 28.14
CA ILE A 303 31.96 0.14 27.97
C ILE A 303 31.57 0.45 26.53
N GLU A 304 30.92 1.58 26.33
CA GLU A 304 30.71 2.12 24.99
C GLU A 304 32.03 2.67 24.40
N VAL A 305 32.31 2.32 23.15
CA VAL A 305 33.50 2.79 22.43
C VAL A 305 33.12 3.30 21.04
N LEU A 306 33.87 4.27 20.54
CA LEU A 306 33.89 4.58 19.12
C LEU A 306 34.92 3.67 18.46
N VAL A 307 34.46 2.65 17.75
CA VAL A 307 35.31 1.85 16.86
C VAL A 307 35.64 2.69 15.63
N ASN A 308 36.92 2.75 15.28
CA ASN A 308 37.39 3.32 14.02
C ASN A 308 38.80 2.77 13.77
N LEU A 309 38.87 1.72 12.94
CA LEU A 309 40.11 1.04 12.60
C LEU A 309 40.94 1.95 11.69
N MET A 310 41.90 2.68 12.26
CA MET A 310 42.87 3.55 11.56
C MET A 310 44.30 3.25 11.98
#